data_AF-A0A914UQ49-F1
#
_entry.id   AF-A0A914UQ49-F1
#
_cell.length_a   1.000
_cell.length_b   1.000
_cell.length_c   1.000
_cell.angle_alpha   90.00
_cell.angle_beta   90.00
_cell.angle_gamma   90.00
#
_symmetry.space_group_name_H-M   'P 1'
#
loop_
_entity.id
_entity.type
_entity.pdbx_description
1 polymer ?
#
loop_
_entity_poly.entity_id
_entity_poly.type
_entity_poly.pdbx_seq_one_letter_code
_entity_poly.pdbx_strand_id
1 'polypeptide(L)'
;MADAVMKTKRVYYCQRCLNHGQRERRKNHKPTCVYGSCTCELCILVEKRRKLNSQLQELEDEPHSADATATDLNIAAKGGAGKDFSTSYQWHIISSFVIAENI
;
A
#
# COMPACT_ATOMS: atom_id res chain seq x y z
N MET A 1 16.40 -18.97 24.33
CA MET A 1 17.51 -18.36 23.57
C MET A 1 16.85 -17.37 22.63
N ALA A 2 17.05 -16.07 22.84
CA ALA A 2 16.34 -15.03 22.08
C ALA A 2 17.09 -14.73 20.78
N ASP A 3 16.41 -14.92 19.64
CA ASP A 3 16.97 -14.72 18.32
C ASP A 3 17.26 -13.23 18.05
N ALA A 4 18.54 -12.88 18.08
CA ALA A 4 19.05 -11.60 17.61
C ALA A 4 18.99 -11.57 16.07
N VAL A 5 17.80 -11.30 15.53
CA VAL A 5 17.63 -11.05 14.09
C VAL A 5 18.34 -9.73 13.76
N MET A 6 19.46 -9.81 13.05
CA MET A 6 20.17 -8.69 12.44
C MET A 6 19.20 -7.90 11.54
N LYS A 7 18.66 -6.78 12.04
CA LYS A 7 17.74 -5.90 11.28
C LYS A 7 18.50 -5.22 10.13
N THR A 8 18.46 -5.81 8.94
CA THR A 8 18.90 -5.12 7.72
C THR A 8 17.94 -3.97 7.42
N LYS A 9 18.48 -2.76 7.27
CA LYS A 9 17.66 -1.56 7.05
C LYS A 9 17.11 -1.59 5.62
N ARG A 10 15.79 -1.71 5.48
CA ARG A 10 15.12 -1.65 4.17
C ARG A 10 15.33 -0.26 3.54
N VAL A 11 15.80 -0.25 2.30
CA VAL A 11 15.97 0.97 1.50
C VAL A 11 14.72 1.17 0.64
N TYR A 12 14.07 2.32 0.79
CA TYR A 12 12.90 2.68 0.00
C TYR A 12 13.28 3.62 -1.14
N TYR A 13 12.70 3.39 -2.32
CA TYR A 13 12.91 4.18 -3.53
C TYR A 13 11.73 5.11 -3.81
N CYS A 14 11.96 6.16 -4.59
CA CYS A 14 10.92 7.08 -5.03
C CYS A 14 10.03 6.42 -6.09
N GLN A 15 8.76 6.16 -5.74
CA GLN A 15 7.81 5.52 -6.66
C GLN A 15 7.56 6.33 -7.95
N ARG A 16 7.62 7.67 -7.89
CA ARG A 16 7.46 8.53 -9.07
C ARG A 16 8.61 8.31 -10.06
N CYS A 17 9.84 8.27 -9.58
CA CYS A 17 11.01 7.96 -10.41
C CYS A 17 10.92 6.55 -11.01
N LEU A 18 10.49 5.56 -10.20
CA LEU A 18 10.36 4.18 -10.68
C LEU A 18 9.39 4.05 -11.86
N ASN A 19 8.28 4.81 -11.84
CA ASN A 19 7.31 4.83 -12.95
C ASN A 19 7.91 5.37 -14.27
N HIS A 20 9.03 6.10 -14.21
CA HIS A 20 9.76 6.63 -15.36
C HIS A 20 11.11 5.91 -15.59
N GLY A 21 11.32 4.77 -14.95
CA GLY A 21 12.55 3.97 -15.11
C GLY A 21 13.75 4.44 -14.29
N GLN A 22 13.60 5.45 -13.43
CA GLN A 22 14.67 6.00 -12.60
C GLN A 22 14.62 5.43 -11.17
N ARG A 23 15.77 5.01 -10.62
CA ARG A 23 15.83 4.40 -9.28
C ARG A 23 16.54 5.32 -8.28
N GLU A 24 15.78 6.28 -7.75
CA GLU A 24 16.29 7.23 -6.75
C GLU A 24 15.89 6.84 -5.33
N ARG A 25 16.82 6.97 -4.38
CA ARG A 25 16.55 6.70 -2.96
C ARG A 25 15.55 7.72 -2.44
N ARG A 26 14.50 7.29 -1.73
CA ARG A 26 13.44 8.20 -1.25
C ARG A 26 13.95 9.22 -0.23
N LYS A 27 14.95 8.84 0.58
CA LYS A 27 15.52 9.70 1.64
C LYS A 27 16.11 10.96 1.00
N ASN A 28 15.64 12.14 1.41
CA ASN A 28 16.10 13.46 0.93
C ASN A 28 15.85 13.77 -0.57
N HIS A 29 15.12 12.91 -1.30
CA HIS A 29 14.89 13.09 -2.74
C HIS A 29 13.67 13.96 -3.07
N LYS A 30 12.75 14.21 -2.12
CA LYS A 30 11.53 15.01 -2.37
C LYS A 30 11.79 16.39 -3.03
N PRO A 31 12.77 17.21 -2.62
CA PRO A 31 13.03 18.51 -3.25
C PRO A 31 13.77 18.42 -4.59
N THR A 32 14.50 17.35 -4.86
CA THR A 32 15.31 17.17 -6.08
C THR A 32 14.63 16.27 -7.13
N CYS A 33 13.40 15.82 -6.85
CA CYS A 33 12.67 14.92 -7.73
C CYS A 33 12.21 15.62 -9.01
N VAL A 34 12.80 15.24 -10.14
CA VAL A 34 12.41 15.71 -11.48
C VAL A 34 10.93 15.41 -11.78
N TYR A 35 10.42 14.28 -11.27
CA TYR A 35 9.02 13.85 -11.45
C TYR A 35 8.11 14.27 -10.28
N GLY A 36 8.55 15.21 -9.43
CA GLY A 36 7.80 15.69 -8.27
C GLY A 36 6.44 16.28 -8.65
N SER A 37 6.39 17.00 -9.77
CA SER A 37 5.21 17.63 -10.35
C SER A 37 4.59 16.84 -11.52
N CYS A 38 5.05 15.60 -11.78
CA CYS A 38 4.54 14.82 -12.90
C CYS A 38 3.05 14.45 -12.71
N THR A 39 2.29 14.58 -13.80
CA THR A 39 0.83 14.34 -13.88
C THR A 39 0.45 13.18 -14.80
N CYS A 40 1.38 12.28 -15.14
CA CYS A 40 1.04 11.05 -15.87
C CYS A 40 0.14 10.13 -15.05
N GLU A 41 -0.59 9.23 -15.70
CA GLU A 41 -1.56 8.33 -15.07
C GLU A 41 -0.96 7.53 -13.91
N LEU A 42 0.24 6.96 -14.11
CA LEU A 42 0.95 6.20 -13.07
C LEU A 42 1.29 7.06 -11.85
N CYS A 43 1.72 8.31 -12.04
CA CYS A 43 2.04 9.23 -10.95
C CYS A 43 0.79 9.73 -10.22
N ILE A 44 -0.34 9.88 -10.92
CA ILE A 44 -1.65 10.17 -10.29
C ILE A 44 -2.07 9.02 -9.37
N LEU A 45 -1.90 7.76 -9.81
CA LEU A 45 -2.21 6.59 -8.97
C LEU A 45 -1.35 6.53 -7.71
N VAL A 46 -0.06 6.89 -7.81
CA VAL A 46 0.83 6.99 -6.64
C VAL A 46 0.33 8.02 -5.64
N GLU A 47 -0.18 9.17 -6.11
CA GLU A 47 -0.72 10.22 -5.24
C GLU A 47 -2.02 9.77 -4.55
N LYS A 48 -2.94 9.16 -5.31
CA LYS A 48 -4.16 8.57 -4.75
C LYS A 48 -3.86 7.54 -3.66
N ARG A 49 -2.90 6.65 -3.91
CA ARG A 49 -2.45 5.65 -2.91
C ARG A 49 -1.90 6.32 -1.65
N ARG A 50 -1.09 7.37 -1.79
CA ARG A 50 -0.54 8.10 -0.62
C ARG A 50 -1.64 8.72 0.21
N LYS A 51 -2.63 9.35 -0.43
CA LYS A 51 -3.79 9.93 0.25
C LYS A 51 -4.57 8.88 1.03
N LEU A 52 -4.86 7.74 0.41
CA LEU A 52 -5.56 6.63 1.07
C LEU A 52 -4.75 6.07 2.26
N ASN A 53 -3.43 5.92 2.11
CA ASN A 53 -2.59 5.41 3.19
C ASN A 53 -2.49 6.38 4.37
N SER A 54 -2.45 7.69 4.09
CA SER A 54 -2.51 8.71 5.15
C SER A 54 -3.84 8.67 5.91
N GLN A 55 -4.96 8.49 5.20
CA GLN A 55 -6.28 8.34 5.84
C GLN A 55 -6.37 7.05 6.66
N LEU A 56 -5.81 5.94 6.17
CA LEU A 56 -5.78 4.69 6.92
C LEU A 56 -4.99 4.83 8.20
N GLN A 57 -3.81 5.45 8.12
CA GLN A 57 -2.95 5.65 9.29
C GLN A 57 -3.64 6.54 10.35
N GLU A 58 -4.34 7.59 9.94
CA GLU A 58 -5.11 8.46 10.84
C GLU A 58 -6.20 7.70 11.61
N LEU A 59 -6.85 6.73 10.96
CA LEU A 59 -7.86 5.86 11.61
C LEU A 59 -7.24 4.83 12.56
N GLU A 60 -6.01 4.36 12.27
CA GLU A 60 -5.29 3.41 13.12
C GLU A 60 -4.68 4.07 14.36
N ASP A 61 -4.34 5.35 14.27
CA ASP A 61 -3.75 6.14 15.36
C ASP A 61 -4.79 6.55 16.43
N GLU A 62 -6.09 6.33 16.20
CA GLU A 62 -7.14 6.52 17.21
C GLU A 62 -7.07 5.43 18.29
N PRO A 63 -7.01 5.79 19.59
CA PRO A 63 -6.95 4.81 20.66
C PRO A 63 -8.25 4.02 20.70
N HIS A 64 -8.17 2.74 20.37
CA HIS A 64 -9.25 1.77 20.46
C HIS A 64 -9.63 1.54 21.95
N SER A 65 -10.30 2.50 22.59
CA SER A 65 -11.01 2.28 23.85
C SER A 65 -12.27 1.48 23.53
N ALA A 66 -12.25 0.19 23.83
CA ALA A 66 -13.46 -0.62 23.83
C ALA A 66 -14.43 -0.09 24.91
N ASP A 67 -15.57 0.48 24.51
CA ASP A 67 -16.88 0.14 25.07
C ASP A 67 -18.03 0.87 24.36
N ALA A 68 -18.88 0.12 23.66
CA ALA A 68 -20.30 0.41 23.50
C ALA A 68 -21.02 -0.89 23.10
N THR A 69 -21.63 -1.51 24.09
CA THR A 69 -22.49 -2.69 24.00
C THR A 69 -23.72 -2.46 23.10
N ALA A 70 -23.97 -3.44 22.23
CA ALA A 70 -25.23 -3.97 21.71
C ALA A 70 -26.43 -3.02 21.44
N THR A 71 -26.97 -3.05 20.22
CA THR A 71 -28.35 -3.51 19.97
C THR A 71 -28.63 -3.71 18.48
N ASP A 72 -29.44 -4.73 18.24
CA ASP A 72 -29.95 -5.27 16.99
C ASP A 72 -30.72 -4.23 16.15
N LEU A 73 -30.31 -4.00 14.89
CA LEU A 73 -31.14 -3.38 13.86
C LEU A 73 -30.88 -4.06 12.51
N ASN A 74 -31.73 -5.03 12.19
CA ASN A 74 -31.86 -5.61 10.87
C ASN A 74 -32.88 -4.80 10.04
N ILE A 75 -32.61 -4.65 8.74
CA ILE A 75 -33.49 -4.33 7.59
C ILE A 75 -33.42 -2.90 6.96
N ALA A 76 -32.80 -2.92 5.76
CA ALA A 76 -33.09 -2.22 4.49
C ALA A 76 -32.80 -0.71 4.31
N ALA A 77 -31.75 -0.39 3.53
CA ALA A 77 -31.86 -0.01 2.11
C ALA A 77 -30.59 0.70 1.60
N LYS A 78 -29.86 0.00 0.70
CA LYS A 78 -28.92 0.50 -0.33
C LYS A 78 -27.91 1.59 0.09
N GLY A 79 -26.93 1.16 0.88
CA GLY A 79 -25.62 1.83 0.96
C GLY A 79 -24.91 1.78 -0.40
N GLY A 80 -24.44 2.94 -0.85
CA GLY A 80 -23.81 3.15 -2.14
C GLY A 80 -22.59 2.25 -2.37
N ALA A 81 -22.50 1.75 -3.60
CA ALA A 81 -21.41 0.94 -4.10
C ALA A 81 -20.07 1.69 -4.01
N GLY A 82 -19.32 1.47 -2.94
CA GLY A 82 -17.87 1.52 -3.00
C GLY A 82 -17.41 0.40 -3.92
N LYS A 83 -17.19 0.68 -5.21
CA LYS A 83 -16.52 -0.25 -6.11
C LYS A 83 -15.07 -0.38 -5.66
N ASP A 84 -14.83 -1.40 -4.86
CA ASP A 84 -13.56 -2.03 -4.56
C ASP A 84 -12.84 -2.43 -5.85
N PHE A 85 -12.26 -1.45 -6.54
CA PHE A 85 -11.40 -1.67 -7.69
C PHE A 85 -10.03 -2.21 -7.25
N SER A 86 -9.97 -3.36 -6.57
CA SER A 86 -8.70 -3.99 -6.21
C SER A 86 -8.80 -5.50 -5.84
N THR A 87 -9.74 -6.25 -6.40
CA THR A 87 -9.78 -7.72 -6.21
C THR A 87 -9.54 -8.49 -7.53
N SER A 88 -8.81 -7.90 -8.48
CA SER A 88 -8.54 -8.54 -9.78
C SER A 88 -7.05 -8.60 -10.18
N TYR A 89 -6.14 -7.96 -9.45
CA TYR A 89 -4.70 -8.15 -9.66
C TYR A 89 -4.15 -9.20 -8.69
N GLN A 90 -4.58 -10.44 -8.93
CA GLN A 90 -3.70 -11.60 -9.06
C GLN A 90 -2.67 -11.83 -7.93
N TRP A 91 -3.11 -12.51 -6.87
CA TRP A 91 -2.28 -13.23 -5.89
C TRP A 91 -1.46 -14.41 -6.49
N HIS A 92 -1.18 -14.44 -7.80
CA HIS A 92 -0.49 -15.56 -8.48
C HIS A 92 1.03 -15.36 -8.68
N ILE A 93 1.72 -14.56 -7.87
CA ILE A 93 3.21 -14.48 -7.89
C ILE A 93 3.84 -15.06 -6.62
N ILE A 94 3.07 -15.77 -5.79
CA ILE A 94 3.61 -16.59 -4.71
C ILE A 94 2.91 -17.96 -4.76
N SER A 95 3.28 -18.80 -5.72
CA SER A 95 3.13 -20.27 -5.70
C SER A 95 3.20 -20.84 -7.13
N SER A 96 4.38 -20.85 -7.76
CA SER A 96 4.63 -21.65 -8.99
C SER A 96 6.12 -21.89 -9.31
N PHE A 97 7.07 -21.62 -8.41
CA PHE A 97 8.49 -21.92 -8.70
C PHE A 97 9.10 -22.91 -7.71
N VAL A 98 8.45 -24.08 -7.58
CA VAL A 98 9.10 -25.33 -7.21
C VAL A 98 8.45 -26.45 -8.04
N ILE A 99 9.32 -27.24 -8.69
CA ILE A 99 9.11 -28.50 -9.46
C ILE A 99 8.79 -28.35 -10.96
N ALA A 100 9.86 -28.43 -11.78
CA ALA A 100 9.99 -29.01 -13.13
C ALA A 100 11.25 -28.38 -13.76
N GLU A 101 12.30 -29.03 -14.25
CA GLU A 101 12.59 -30.40 -14.64
C GLU A 101 14.11 -30.64 -14.58
N ASN A 102 14.44 -31.92 -14.50
CA ASN A 102 15.76 -32.54 -14.57
C ASN A 102 16.20 -32.60 -16.05
N ILE A 103 17.37 -32.05 -16.40
CA ILE A 103 18.37 -32.44 -17.43
C ILE A 103 19.51 -31.42 -17.38
#